data_AF-A0A2M7QKQ7-F1
#
_entry.id   AF-A0A2M7QKQ7-F1
#
_cell.length_a   1.000
_cell.length_b   1.000
_cell.length_c   1.000
_cell.angle_alpha   90.00
_cell.angle_beta   90.00
_cell.angle_gamma   90.00
#
_symmetry.space_group_name_H-M   'P 1'
#
loop_
_entity.id
_entity.type
_entity.pdbx_description
1 polymer ?
#
loop_
_entity_poly.entity_id
_entity_poly.type
_entity_poly.pdbx_seq_one_letter_code
_entity_poly.pdbx_strand_id
1 'polypeptide(L)'
;MPSPLGAPDILSQRRLGAAQNEAKAALERARGELATGEQADRFKATGGDPARLTAIDRSLAMLDARTPLIGLARTRAAATQTALETAQTATGDLGVKLLADIRIGDLSSAGLHARDAATALAQVLGALNGSAGGRYLFSGAAVDAPAMAAADDVINFVVAGLNADPDVTIALQAVDDFFTPPAPPAVTTYPGPETFGADAFLGDAADAPPVELTPGQRLPYAVRADAPEIRELIRGLALAAAAERSNLAADPAAQRTVLEEAGRSLIAAGDGVTLLRSQLGGAETALEAAQTRTAAERATLSIARNDMIGKDLYDAASEISSLEGRLQAIFAITARASELSFVNFLR
;
A
#
# COMPACT_ATOMS: atom_id res chain seq x y z
N MET A 1 -79.50 -42.04 5.12
CA MET A 1 -78.81 -40.91 5.78
C MET A 1 -77.36 -40.93 5.34
N PRO A 2 -76.85 -39.89 4.65
CA PRO A 2 -75.46 -39.86 4.21
C PRO A 2 -74.54 -39.48 5.37
N SER A 3 -73.46 -40.23 5.55
CA SER A 3 -72.43 -40.01 6.57
C SER A 3 -71.68 -38.68 6.35
N PRO A 4 -71.24 -37.97 7.41
CA PRO A 4 -70.54 -36.70 7.30
C PRO A 4 -69.05 -36.94 7.00
N LEU A 5 -68.73 -37.28 5.76
CA LEU A 5 -67.35 -37.32 5.25
C LEU A 5 -67.09 -35.97 4.55
N GLY A 6 -66.31 -35.07 5.15
CA GLY A 6 -65.90 -33.85 4.44
C GLY A 6 -65.18 -32.80 5.27
N ALA A 7 -65.49 -32.64 6.56
CA ALA A 7 -64.82 -31.65 7.40
C ALA A 7 -63.53 -32.13 8.11
N PRO A 8 -63.41 -33.39 8.58
CA PRO A 8 -62.20 -33.88 9.26
C PRO A 8 -61.00 -34.09 8.33
N ASP A 9 -61.25 -34.47 7.07
CA ASP A 9 -60.22 -34.91 6.10
C ASP A 9 -59.50 -33.74 5.43
N ILE A 10 -60.21 -32.62 5.19
CA ILE A 10 -59.60 -31.39 4.69
C ILE A 10 -58.71 -30.73 5.76
N LEU A 11 -59.12 -30.80 7.03
CA LEU A 11 -58.35 -30.27 8.15
C LEU A 11 -57.11 -31.12 8.44
N SER A 12 -57.19 -32.45 8.34
CA SER A 12 -56.04 -33.34 8.50
C SER A 12 -55.05 -33.17 7.34
N GLN A 13 -55.51 -33.11 6.08
CA GLN A 13 -54.67 -32.85 4.91
C GLN A 13 -53.99 -31.48 4.96
N ARG A 14 -54.70 -30.41 5.37
CA ARG A 14 -54.08 -29.09 5.56
C ARG A 14 -53.01 -29.11 6.65
N ARG A 15 -53.25 -29.82 7.76
CA ARG A 15 -52.25 -29.97 8.84
C ARG A 15 -51.03 -30.75 8.38
N LEU A 16 -51.21 -31.83 7.61
CA LEU A 16 -50.12 -32.60 7.02
C LEU A 16 -49.30 -31.78 6.02
N GLY A 17 -49.96 -31.04 5.12
CA GLY A 17 -49.28 -30.14 4.18
C GLY A 17 -48.51 -29.01 4.89
N ALA A 18 -49.09 -28.44 5.96
CA ALA A 18 -48.40 -27.45 6.78
C ALA A 18 -47.17 -28.03 7.48
N ALA A 19 -47.30 -29.21 8.12
CA ALA A 19 -46.19 -29.89 8.78
C ALA A 19 -45.09 -30.31 7.80
N GLN A 20 -45.45 -30.73 6.58
CA GLN A 20 -44.50 -31.04 5.52
C GLN A 20 -43.70 -29.80 5.11
N ASN A 21 -44.38 -28.67 4.90
CA ASN A 21 -43.71 -27.42 4.51
C ASN A 21 -42.83 -26.87 5.64
N GLU A 22 -43.28 -26.97 6.89
CA GLU A 22 -42.51 -26.59 8.08
C GLU A 22 -41.25 -27.45 8.22
N ALA A 23 -41.35 -28.77 8.11
CA ALA A 23 -40.21 -29.67 8.21
C ALA A 23 -39.20 -29.46 7.05
N LYS A 24 -39.68 -29.21 5.83
CA LYS A 24 -38.80 -28.81 4.71
C LYS A 24 -38.08 -27.49 4.98
N ALA A 25 -38.81 -26.47 5.44
CA ALA A 25 -38.22 -25.17 5.75
C ALA A 25 -37.20 -25.25 6.90
N ALA A 26 -37.48 -26.07 7.92
CA ALA A 26 -36.55 -26.33 9.01
C ALA A 26 -35.31 -27.08 8.54
N LEU A 27 -35.46 -28.07 7.64
CA LEU A 27 -34.34 -28.82 7.08
C LEU A 27 -33.41 -27.92 6.26
N GLU A 28 -33.97 -27.08 5.39
CA GLU A 28 -33.17 -26.13 4.61
C GLU A 28 -32.46 -25.10 5.50
N ARG A 29 -33.12 -24.66 6.58
CA ARG A 29 -32.48 -23.81 7.60
C ARG A 29 -31.30 -24.53 8.25
N ALA A 30 -31.51 -25.72 8.80
CA ALA A 30 -30.47 -26.48 9.49
C ALA A 30 -29.29 -26.83 8.56
N ARG A 31 -29.56 -27.11 7.28
CA ARG A 31 -28.52 -27.27 6.23
C ARG A 31 -27.73 -25.99 6.02
N GLY A 32 -28.39 -24.84 5.95
CA GLY A 32 -27.74 -23.54 5.89
C GLY A 32 -26.89 -23.22 7.12
N GLU A 33 -27.40 -23.52 8.31
CA GLU A 33 -26.67 -23.35 9.57
C GLU A 33 -25.45 -24.28 9.66
N LEU A 34 -25.57 -25.53 9.21
CA LEU A 34 -24.44 -26.46 9.13
C LEU A 34 -23.38 -25.99 8.12
N ALA A 35 -23.79 -25.45 6.97
CA ALA A 35 -22.88 -24.99 5.93
C ALA A 35 -22.14 -23.70 6.32
N THR A 36 -22.80 -22.81 7.07
CA THR A 36 -22.25 -21.50 7.46
C THR A 36 -21.60 -21.50 8.84
N GLY A 37 -21.97 -22.45 9.72
CA GLY A 37 -21.62 -22.42 11.14
C GLY A 37 -22.33 -21.33 11.94
N GLU A 38 -23.34 -20.68 11.36
CA GLU A 38 -24.08 -19.57 11.96
C GLU A 38 -25.56 -19.92 12.11
N GLN A 39 -26.22 -19.40 13.14
CA GLN A 39 -27.67 -19.47 13.31
C GLN A 39 -28.36 -18.62 12.23
N ALA A 40 -29.37 -19.17 11.58
CA ALA A 40 -30.07 -18.50 10.49
C ALA A 40 -30.95 -17.34 10.99
N ASP A 41 -31.51 -17.47 12.20
CA ASP A 41 -32.27 -16.41 12.86
C ASP A 41 -31.36 -15.60 13.80
N ARG A 42 -30.65 -14.63 13.22
CA ARG A 42 -29.76 -13.74 13.96
C ARG A 42 -30.51 -12.87 14.99
N PHE A 43 -31.78 -12.55 14.76
CA PHE A 43 -32.57 -11.77 15.73
C PHE A 43 -32.84 -12.61 16.99
N LYS A 44 -33.24 -13.87 16.80
CA LYS A 44 -33.40 -14.81 17.91
C LYS A 44 -32.07 -15.14 18.59
N ALA A 45 -30.99 -15.33 17.84
CA ALA A 45 -29.65 -15.61 18.35
C ALA A 45 -29.15 -14.48 19.28
N THR A 46 -29.48 -13.24 18.95
CA THR A 46 -29.13 -12.04 19.73
C THR A 46 -30.09 -11.71 20.86
N GLY A 47 -31.05 -12.60 21.18
CA GLY A 47 -32.05 -12.36 22.23
C GLY A 47 -33.04 -11.24 21.89
N GLY A 48 -33.19 -10.90 20.61
CA GLY A 48 -34.09 -9.85 20.11
C GLY A 48 -33.49 -8.45 20.02
N ASP A 49 -32.19 -8.27 20.26
CA ASP A 49 -31.49 -7.00 20.09
C ASP A 49 -30.25 -7.14 19.17
N PRO A 50 -30.37 -6.86 17.86
CA PRO A 50 -29.28 -6.98 16.91
C PRO A 50 -28.29 -5.80 16.95
N ALA A 51 -28.48 -4.79 17.82
CA ALA A 51 -27.65 -3.58 17.81
C ALA A 51 -26.16 -3.88 18.04
N ARG A 52 -25.86 -4.82 18.95
CA ARG A 52 -24.47 -5.23 19.22
C ARG A 52 -23.85 -5.99 18.04
N LEU A 53 -24.61 -6.91 17.44
CA LEU A 53 -24.15 -7.69 16.29
C LEU A 53 -23.86 -6.79 15.09
N THR A 54 -24.77 -5.86 14.79
CA THR A 54 -24.60 -4.90 13.68
C THR A 54 -23.42 -3.97 13.88
N ALA A 55 -23.13 -3.57 15.13
CA ALA A 55 -21.92 -2.81 15.46
C ALA A 55 -20.64 -3.64 15.23
N ILE A 56 -20.63 -4.91 15.65
CA ILE A 56 -19.50 -5.82 15.42
C ILE A 56 -19.28 -6.07 13.93
N ASP A 57 -20.34 -6.38 13.17
CA ASP A 57 -20.27 -6.59 11.73
C ASP A 57 -19.71 -5.37 11.00
N ARG A 58 -20.12 -4.16 11.41
CA ARG A 58 -19.58 -2.90 10.86
C ARG A 58 -18.09 -2.75 11.15
N SER A 59 -17.66 -2.99 12.39
CA SER A 59 -16.25 -2.89 12.77
C SER A 59 -15.39 -3.91 12.04
N LEU A 60 -15.87 -5.16 11.88
CA LEU A 60 -15.22 -6.18 11.07
C LEU A 60 -15.09 -5.73 9.61
N ALA A 61 -16.16 -5.23 9.00
CA ALA A 61 -16.10 -4.72 7.62
C ALA A 61 -15.08 -3.58 7.44
N MET A 62 -14.97 -2.68 8.43
CA MET A 62 -13.96 -1.61 8.42
C MET A 62 -12.53 -2.13 8.58
N LEU A 63 -12.30 -3.15 9.43
CA LEU A 63 -11.00 -3.81 9.58
C LEU A 63 -10.60 -4.53 8.29
N ASP A 64 -11.56 -5.15 7.62
CA ASP A 64 -11.35 -5.93 6.40
C ASP A 64 -10.98 -5.04 5.21
N ALA A 65 -11.57 -3.85 5.14
CA ALA A 65 -11.18 -2.84 4.15
C ALA A 65 -9.79 -2.24 4.43
N ARG A 66 -9.42 -2.07 5.70
CA ARG A 66 -8.17 -1.40 6.12
C ARG A 66 -6.94 -2.32 6.09
N THR A 67 -7.09 -3.60 6.45
CA THR A 67 -6.00 -4.59 6.47
C THR A 67 -5.18 -4.64 5.17
N PRO A 68 -5.78 -4.74 3.97
CA PRO A 68 -5.00 -4.76 2.73
C PRO A 68 -4.29 -3.43 2.43
N LEU A 69 -4.85 -2.29 2.87
CA LEU A 69 -4.22 -0.98 2.70
C LEU A 69 -2.95 -0.84 3.56
N ILE A 70 -3.01 -1.29 4.82
CA ILE A 70 -1.82 -1.36 5.70
C ILE A 70 -0.78 -2.30 5.10
N GLY A 71 -1.20 -3.48 4.62
CA GLY A 71 -0.30 -4.43 3.98
C GLY A 71 0.42 -3.86 2.74
N LEU A 72 -0.32 -3.16 1.87
CA LEU A 72 0.24 -2.48 0.71
C LEU A 72 1.21 -1.37 1.11
N ALA A 73 0.85 -0.55 2.11
CA ALA A 73 1.73 0.49 2.62
C ALA A 73 3.03 -0.08 3.18
N ARG A 74 2.96 -1.21 3.91
CA ARG A 74 4.15 -1.92 4.42
C ARG A 74 5.06 -2.40 3.29
N THR A 75 4.51 -3.03 2.26
CA THR A 75 5.30 -3.47 1.10
C THR A 75 5.95 -2.30 0.37
N ARG A 76 5.23 -1.17 0.24
CA ARG A 76 5.78 0.04 -0.38
C ARG A 76 6.87 0.69 0.46
N ALA A 77 6.68 0.78 1.78
CA ALA A 77 7.68 1.31 2.71
C ALA A 77 8.97 0.48 2.65
N ALA A 78 8.87 -0.85 2.71
CA ALA A 78 10.02 -1.76 2.58
C ALA A 78 10.75 -1.60 1.24
N ALA A 79 10.01 -1.50 0.13
CA ALA A 79 10.62 -1.27 -1.18
C ALA A 79 11.32 0.09 -1.27
N THR A 80 10.76 1.12 -0.63
CA THR A 80 11.36 2.46 -0.52
C THR A 80 12.64 2.40 0.31
N GLN A 81 12.64 1.67 1.43
CA GLN A 81 13.81 1.48 2.29
C GLN A 81 14.96 0.78 1.53
N THR A 82 14.65 -0.25 0.75
CA THR A 82 15.63 -0.93 -0.13
C THR A 82 16.21 0.00 -1.20
N ALA A 83 15.38 0.85 -1.80
CA ALA A 83 15.84 1.82 -2.80
C ALA A 83 16.77 2.86 -2.17
N LEU A 84 16.44 3.37 -0.98
CA LEU A 84 17.32 4.30 -0.24
C LEU A 84 18.62 3.63 0.21
N GLU A 85 18.60 2.35 0.59
CA GLU A 85 19.80 1.58 0.89
C GLU A 85 20.69 1.38 -0.33
N THR A 86 20.08 1.14 -1.49
CA THR A 86 20.80 1.07 -2.77
C THR A 86 21.47 2.40 -3.09
N ALA A 87 20.76 3.52 -2.90
CA ALA A 87 21.31 4.86 -3.12
C ALA A 87 22.49 5.16 -2.17
N GLN A 88 22.36 4.82 -0.89
CA GLN A 88 23.42 4.99 0.10
C GLN A 88 24.65 4.13 -0.23
N THR A 89 24.44 2.87 -0.62
CA THR A 89 25.53 1.94 -0.97
C THR A 89 26.25 2.36 -2.24
N ALA A 90 25.50 2.79 -3.26
CA ALA A 90 26.06 3.31 -4.52
C ALA A 90 26.95 4.53 -4.29
N THR A 91 26.57 5.39 -3.35
CA THR A 91 27.33 6.59 -2.99
C THR A 91 28.56 6.26 -2.14
N GLY A 92 28.41 5.34 -1.17
CA GLY A 92 29.48 4.89 -0.29
C GLY A 92 30.31 6.05 0.28
N ASP A 93 31.63 5.92 0.18
CA ASP A 93 32.59 6.91 0.69
C ASP A 93 33.09 7.88 -0.39
N LEU A 94 32.37 8.04 -1.52
CA LEU A 94 32.83 8.86 -2.65
C LEU A 94 33.16 10.30 -2.24
N GLY A 95 32.33 10.93 -1.41
CA GLY A 95 32.59 12.28 -0.91
C GLY A 95 33.89 12.39 -0.10
N VAL A 96 34.15 11.40 0.78
CA VAL A 96 35.38 11.34 1.59
C VAL A 96 36.62 11.15 0.71
N LYS A 97 36.52 10.25 -0.28
CA LYS A 97 37.61 9.97 -1.22
C LYS A 97 37.94 11.19 -2.09
N LEU A 98 36.93 11.86 -2.64
CA LEU A 98 37.09 13.10 -3.39
C LEU A 98 37.82 14.16 -2.58
N LEU A 99 37.38 14.44 -1.35
CA LEU A 99 38.03 15.43 -0.49
C LEU A 99 39.47 15.04 -0.11
N ALA A 100 39.75 13.75 0.07
CA ALA A 100 41.08 13.26 0.37
C ALA A 100 42.06 13.51 -0.80
N ASP A 101 41.65 13.20 -2.03
CA ASP A 101 42.44 13.40 -3.25
C ASP A 101 42.69 14.90 -3.50
N ILE A 102 41.64 15.71 -3.35
CA ILE A 102 41.71 17.17 -3.51
C ILE A 102 42.70 17.78 -2.51
N ARG A 103 42.70 17.33 -1.27
CA ARG A 103 43.62 17.82 -0.21
C ARG A 103 45.09 17.54 -0.52
N ILE A 104 45.40 16.43 -1.18
CA ILE A 104 46.78 16.08 -1.57
C ILE A 104 47.13 16.57 -2.99
N GLY A 105 46.18 17.19 -3.69
CA GLY A 105 46.36 17.72 -5.04
C GLY A 105 46.32 16.67 -6.16
N ASP A 106 45.80 15.47 -5.89
CA ASP A 106 45.71 14.37 -6.87
C ASP A 106 44.42 14.47 -7.71
N LEU A 107 44.43 15.37 -8.68
CA LEU A 107 43.28 15.55 -9.59
C LEU A 107 43.03 14.34 -10.51
N SER A 108 44.04 13.49 -10.72
CA SER A 108 43.86 12.27 -11.53
C SER A 108 42.99 11.26 -10.79
N SER A 109 43.28 11.00 -9.51
CA SER A 109 42.46 10.13 -8.67
C SER A 109 41.08 10.73 -8.41
N ALA A 110 41.00 12.05 -8.19
CA ALA A 110 39.72 12.74 -8.04
C ALA A 110 38.84 12.60 -9.30
N GLY A 111 39.44 12.65 -10.50
CA GLY A 111 38.77 12.39 -11.77
C GLY A 111 38.22 10.97 -11.92
N LEU A 112 38.94 9.96 -11.40
CA LEU A 112 38.41 8.58 -11.34
C LEU A 112 37.17 8.50 -10.44
N HIS A 113 37.22 9.11 -9.25
CA HIS A 113 36.06 9.16 -8.35
C HIS A 113 34.89 9.97 -8.91
N ALA A 114 35.15 10.98 -9.75
CA ALA A 114 34.10 11.70 -10.49
C ALA A 114 33.35 10.81 -11.49
N ARG A 115 34.04 9.87 -12.15
CA ARG A 115 33.40 8.88 -13.04
C ARG A 115 32.63 7.83 -12.26
N ASP A 116 33.14 7.43 -11.10
CA ASP A 116 32.39 6.58 -10.17
C ASP A 116 31.10 7.28 -9.71
N ALA A 117 31.14 8.60 -9.47
CA ALA A 117 29.95 9.39 -9.12
C ALA A 117 28.90 9.39 -10.24
N ALA A 118 29.31 9.42 -11.52
CA ALA A 118 28.37 9.28 -12.64
C ALA A 118 27.67 7.92 -12.64
N THR A 119 28.42 6.84 -12.34
CA THR A 119 27.88 5.48 -12.21
C THR A 119 26.93 5.38 -11.01
N ALA A 120 27.32 5.95 -9.87
CA ALA A 120 26.50 5.99 -8.67
C ALA A 120 25.22 6.80 -8.90
N LEU A 121 25.27 7.93 -9.62
CA LEU A 121 24.08 8.70 -9.99
C LEU A 121 23.09 7.86 -10.79
N ALA A 122 23.57 7.13 -11.80
CA ALA A 122 22.71 6.24 -12.60
C ALA A 122 22.04 5.16 -11.74
N GLN A 123 22.77 4.59 -10.77
CA GLN A 123 22.21 3.62 -9.83
C GLN A 123 21.18 4.26 -8.89
N VAL A 124 21.46 5.44 -8.34
CA VAL A 124 20.56 6.20 -7.46
C VAL A 124 19.26 6.55 -8.19
N LEU A 125 19.34 7.17 -9.37
CA LEU A 125 18.15 7.56 -10.13
C LEU A 125 17.36 6.31 -10.60
N GLY A 126 18.06 5.22 -10.95
CA GLY A 126 17.42 3.94 -11.23
C GLY A 126 16.64 3.38 -10.04
N ALA A 127 17.19 3.46 -8.83
CA ALA A 127 16.52 3.06 -7.59
C ALA A 127 15.32 3.96 -7.26
N LEU A 128 15.43 5.28 -7.48
CA LEU A 128 14.33 6.25 -7.31
C LEU A 128 13.21 6.05 -8.35
N ASN A 129 13.54 5.51 -9.52
CA ASN A 129 12.58 5.06 -10.53
C ASN A 129 12.05 3.64 -10.26
N GLY A 130 12.29 3.08 -9.07
CA GLY A 130 11.71 1.81 -8.64
C GLY A 130 10.18 1.87 -8.48
N SER A 131 9.51 0.75 -8.75
CA SER A 131 8.07 0.60 -8.58
C SER A 131 7.73 -0.62 -7.71
N ALA A 132 6.57 -0.56 -7.05
CA ALA A 132 6.01 -1.67 -6.29
C ALA A 132 4.53 -1.83 -6.62
N GLY A 133 4.15 -3.00 -7.13
CA GLY A 133 2.78 -3.27 -7.57
C GLY A 133 2.35 -2.42 -8.77
N GLY A 134 3.26 -2.14 -9.71
CA GLY A 134 3.01 -1.36 -10.92
C GLY A 134 2.94 0.16 -10.70
N ARG A 135 3.24 0.64 -9.49
CA ARG A 135 3.23 2.07 -9.13
C ARG A 135 4.59 2.53 -8.65
N TYR A 136 5.09 3.62 -9.20
CA TYR A 136 6.35 4.22 -8.79
C TYR A 136 6.30 4.66 -7.31
N LEU A 137 7.46 4.56 -6.67
CA LEU A 137 7.58 4.78 -5.22
C LEU A 137 7.82 6.25 -4.89
N PHE A 138 8.60 6.96 -5.70
CA PHE A 138 9.12 8.29 -5.41
C PHE A 138 8.49 9.43 -6.23
N SER A 139 7.48 9.15 -7.05
CA SER A 139 6.86 10.12 -7.97
C SER A 139 5.70 10.93 -7.35
N GLY A 140 5.51 10.87 -6.03
CA GLY A 140 4.40 11.56 -5.36
C GLY A 140 3.04 11.00 -5.77
N ALA A 141 2.09 11.87 -6.09
CA ALA A 141 0.77 11.49 -6.59
C ALA A 141 0.78 10.90 -8.02
N ALA A 142 1.80 11.20 -8.83
CA ALA A 142 1.97 10.71 -10.20
C ALA A 142 2.55 9.28 -10.24
N VAL A 143 1.81 8.32 -9.70
CA VAL A 143 2.28 6.93 -9.51
C VAL A 143 2.51 6.13 -10.81
N ASP A 144 2.09 6.66 -11.96
CA ASP A 144 2.12 5.96 -13.26
C ASP A 144 3.31 6.38 -14.15
N ALA A 145 4.17 7.27 -13.67
CA ALA A 145 5.35 7.75 -14.38
C ALA A 145 6.62 7.66 -13.49
N PRO A 146 7.82 7.51 -14.10
CA PRO A 146 9.08 7.55 -13.37
C PRO A 146 9.21 8.86 -12.59
N ALA A 147 9.90 8.81 -11.45
CA ALA A 147 10.10 9.97 -10.58
C ALA A 147 11.20 10.90 -11.09
N MET A 148 12.18 10.35 -11.80
CA MET A 148 13.40 11.04 -12.20
C MET A 148 13.71 10.87 -13.70
N ALA A 149 14.27 11.92 -14.30
CA ALA A 149 14.90 11.88 -15.62
C ALA A 149 16.12 10.92 -15.64
N ALA A 150 16.65 10.67 -16.84
CA ALA A 150 17.84 9.84 -16.99
C ALA A 150 19.08 10.53 -16.41
N ALA A 151 20.06 9.74 -15.95
CA ALA A 151 21.25 10.29 -15.33
C ALA A 151 22.07 11.20 -16.24
N ASP A 152 22.18 10.88 -17.53
CA ASP A 152 22.87 11.74 -18.48
C ASP A 152 22.16 13.08 -18.67
N ASP A 153 20.83 13.13 -18.64
CA ASP A 153 20.07 14.38 -18.72
C ASP A 153 20.34 15.25 -17.48
N VAL A 154 20.28 14.63 -16.29
CA VAL A 154 20.61 15.32 -15.02
C VAL A 154 22.04 15.85 -15.01
N ILE A 155 23.01 15.06 -15.47
CA ILE A 155 24.40 15.51 -15.60
C ILE A 155 24.50 16.67 -16.59
N ASN A 156 23.80 16.60 -17.72
CA ASN A 156 23.84 17.65 -18.74
C ASN A 156 23.25 18.97 -18.24
N PHE A 157 22.19 18.95 -17.42
CA PHE A 157 21.68 20.16 -16.75
C PHE A 157 22.74 20.79 -15.85
N VAL A 158 23.46 19.98 -15.07
CA VAL A 158 24.54 20.47 -14.21
C VAL A 158 25.74 20.97 -15.02
N VAL A 159 26.09 20.30 -16.12
CA VAL A 159 27.13 20.77 -17.05
C VAL A 159 26.74 22.12 -17.66
N ALA A 160 25.47 22.33 -18.01
CA ALA A 160 24.98 23.61 -18.51
C ALA A 160 25.14 24.72 -17.47
N GLY A 161 24.80 24.45 -16.21
CA GLY A 161 25.05 25.37 -15.08
C GLY A 161 26.54 25.69 -14.89
N LEU A 162 27.40 24.66 -14.88
CA LEU A 162 28.86 24.84 -14.77
C LEU A 162 29.47 25.61 -15.95
N ASN A 163 28.82 25.59 -17.11
CA ASN A 163 29.27 26.31 -18.31
C ASN A 163 28.64 27.70 -18.46
N ALA A 164 27.77 28.11 -17.52
CA ALA A 164 27.08 29.40 -17.59
C ALA A 164 28.04 30.59 -17.50
N ASP A 165 29.15 30.44 -16.77
CA ASP A 165 30.17 31.48 -16.59
C ASP A 165 31.56 30.84 -16.39
N PRO A 166 32.66 31.46 -16.88
CA PRO A 166 34.01 30.98 -16.59
C PRO A 166 34.45 31.17 -15.13
N ASP A 167 33.80 32.03 -14.35
CA ASP A 167 34.03 32.13 -12.90
C ASP A 167 33.33 30.98 -12.18
N VAL A 168 34.13 30.11 -11.54
CA VAL A 168 33.63 28.92 -10.83
C VAL A 168 32.60 29.25 -9.75
N THR A 169 32.67 30.43 -9.13
CA THR A 169 31.71 30.84 -8.10
C THR A 169 30.34 31.11 -8.71
N ILE A 170 30.30 31.80 -9.85
CA ILE A 170 29.07 32.10 -10.58
C ILE A 170 28.50 30.81 -11.20
N ALA A 171 29.37 29.95 -11.71
CA ALA A 171 28.99 28.66 -12.27
C ALA A 171 28.37 27.71 -11.22
N LEU A 172 28.94 27.63 -10.02
CA LEU A 172 28.38 26.88 -8.91
C LEU A 172 27.03 27.46 -8.45
N GLN A 173 26.88 28.79 -8.44
CA GLN A 173 25.60 29.42 -8.14
C GLN A 173 24.53 29.05 -9.18
N ALA A 174 24.87 28.96 -10.47
CA ALA A 174 23.94 28.53 -11.50
C ALA A 174 23.49 27.05 -11.31
N VAL A 175 24.39 26.18 -10.84
CA VAL A 175 24.02 24.82 -10.45
C VAL A 175 23.08 24.82 -9.23
N ASP A 176 23.36 25.66 -8.24
CA ASP A 176 22.50 25.80 -7.06
C ASP A 176 21.11 26.31 -7.42
N ASP A 177 21.02 27.27 -8.32
CA ASP A 177 19.76 27.81 -8.84
C ASP A 177 18.97 26.76 -9.63
N PHE A 178 19.62 25.77 -10.27
CA PHE A 178 18.92 24.64 -10.87
C PHE A 178 18.26 23.75 -9.81
N PHE A 179 18.99 23.36 -8.76
CA PHE A 179 18.46 22.48 -7.71
C PHE A 179 17.49 23.19 -6.75
N THR A 180 17.77 24.45 -6.43
CA THR A 180 17.00 25.27 -5.48
C THR A 180 16.73 26.63 -6.13
N PRO A 181 15.82 26.67 -7.12
CA PRO A 181 15.55 27.91 -7.84
C PRO A 181 15.03 28.98 -6.88
N PRO A 182 15.48 30.23 -7.02
CA PRO A 182 14.89 31.34 -6.29
C PRO A 182 13.40 31.45 -6.64
N ALA A 183 12.62 32.04 -5.73
CA ALA A 183 11.19 32.23 -5.95
C ALA A 183 10.95 32.91 -7.31
N PRO A 184 10.09 32.35 -8.18
CA PRO A 184 9.91 32.89 -9.52
C PRO A 184 9.37 34.33 -9.41
N PRO A 185 9.82 35.24 -10.29
CA PRO A 185 9.24 36.57 -10.35
C PRO A 185 7.73 36.47 -10.63
N ALA A 186 6.95 37.39 -10.06
CA ALA A 186 5.47 37.38 -10.14
C ALA A 186 4.90 37.40 -11.57
N VAL A 187 5.74 37.68 -12.57
CA VAL A 187 5.41 37.63 -14.00
C VAL A 187 6.50 36.82 -14.69
N THR A 188 6.19 35.59 -15.10
CA THR A 188 7.03 34.82 -16.03
C THR A 188 6.41 34.94 -17.41
N THR A 189 7.02 35.75 -18.27
CA THR A 189 6.79 35.69 -19.72
C THR A 189 8.01 34.96 -20.25
N TYR A 190 7.79 33.86 -21.00
CA TYR A 190 8.79 32.88 -21.48
C TYR A 190 9.02 31.68 -20.53
N PRO A 191 9.27 30.45 -21.05
CA PRO A 191 9.72 29.35 -20.21
C PRO A 191 10.97 29.83 -19.43
N GLY A 192 10.92 29.66 -18.11
CA GLY A 192 12.04 29.99 -17.23
C GLY A 192 13.27 29.11 -17.50
N PRO A 193 14.37 29.34 -16.79
CA PRO A 193 15.51 28.42 -16.82
C PRO A 193 15.05 27.00 -16.44
N GLU A 194 15.78 26.01 -16.92
CA GLU A 194 15.60 24.61 -16.49
C GLU A 194 15.79 24.54 -14.97
N THR A 195 14.98 23.73 -14.30
CA THR A 195 15.04 23.53 -12.84
C THR A 195 14.89 22.06 -12.51
N PHE A 196 15.43 21.66 -11.36
CA PHE A 196 15.27 20.30 -10.88
C PHE A 196 13.80 19.89 -10.77
N GLY A 197 12.94 20.78 -10.28
CA GLY A 197 11.52 20.49 -10.07
C GLY A 197 10.67 20.40 -11.34
N ALA A 198 11.15 20.94 -12.47
CA ALA A 198 10.44 20.92 -13.75
C ALA A 198 11.03 19.94 -14.76
N ASP A 199 12.36 19.73 -14.73
CA ASP A 199 13.09 19.03 -15.80
C ASP A 199 13.74 17.72 -15.32
N ALA A 200 14.18 17.64 -14.06
CA ALA A 200 14.79 16.42 -13.51
C ALA A 200 13.81 15.56 -12.72
N PHE A 201 12.95 16.17 -11.90
CA PHE A 201 11.88 15.52 -11.17
C PHE A 201 10.63 15.47 -12.06
N LEU A 202 10.24 14.26 -12.44
CA LEU A 202 9.11 14.00 -13.34
C LEU A 202 7.83 13.59 -12.58
N GLY A 203 7.90 13.57 -11.24
CA GLY A 203 6.78 13.25 -10.37
C GLY A 203 5.84 14.44 -10.10
N ASP A 204 4.85 14.21 -9.24
CA ASP A 204 3.93 15.25 -8.79
C ASP A 204 4.48 15.99 -7.56
N ALA A 205 4.17 17.29 -7.47
CA ALA A 205 4.44 18.11 -6.30
C ALA A 205 3.60 17.68 -5.08
N ALA A 206 2.45 17.04 -5.32
CA ALA A 206 1.59 16.49 -4.30
C ALA A 206 2.14 15.16 -3.76
N ASP A 207 2.07 15.01 -2.44
CA ASP A 207 2.42 13.76 -1.76
C ASP A 207 1.49 12.62 -2.15
N ALA A 208 2.04 11.39 -2.14
CA ALA A 208 1.21 10.20 -2.24
C ALA A 208 0.25 10.13 -1.04
N PRO A 209 -0.96 9.58 -1.22
CA PRO A 209 -1.96 9.55 -0.16
C PRO A 209 -1.45 8.78 1.07
N PRO A 210 -1.63 9.32 2.29
CA PRO A 210 -1.23 8.64 3.51
C PRO A 210 -2.13 7.42 3.74
N VAL A 211 -1.63 6.45 4.52
CA VAL A 211 -2.42 5.28 4.91
C VAL A 211 -3.10 5.52 6.25
N GLU A 212 -4.36 5.10 6.36
CA GLU A 212 -5.12 5.19 7.62
C GLU A 212 -4.83 3.98 8.50
N LEU A 213 -4.22 4.21 9.67
CA LEU A 213 -3.87 3.16 10.62
C LEU A 213 -5.04 2.83 11.56
N THR A 214 -5.77 3.85 12.00
CA THR A 214 -6.99 3.78 12.82
C THR A 214 -7.92 4.92 12.42
N PRO A 215 -9.23 4.88 12.77
CA PRO A 215 -10.15 5.95 12.42
C PRO A 215 -9.62 7.34 12.79
N GLY A 216 -9.32 8.16 11.78
CA GLY A 216 -8.77 9.51 11.96
C GLY A 216 -7.25 9.61 12.17
N GLN A 217 -6.54 8.49 12.31
CA GLN A 217 -5.08 8.46 12.39
C GLN A 217 -4.49 8.06 11.03
N ARG A 218 -3.82 9.02 10.39
CA ARG A 218 -3.15 8.82 9.10
C ARG A 218 -1.64 8.89 9.25
N LEU A 219 -0.94 8.03 8.54
CA LEU A 219 0.52 7.96 8.51
C LEU A 219 1.01 8.33 7.11
N PRO A 220 1.74 9.45 6.95
CA PRO A 220 2.56 9.66 5.76
C PRO A 220 3.76 8.71 5.84
N TYR A 221 4.02 7.99 4.74
CA TYR A 221 5.12 7.02 4.65
C TYR A 221 5.83 7.06 3.30
N ALA A 222 5.27 7.78 2.33
CA ALA A 222 5.85 7.92 1.01
C ALA A 222 6.95 8.98 1.03
N VAL A 223 8.05 8.67 0.34
CA VAL A 223 9.18 9.57 0.15
C VAL A 223 9.18 10.00 -1.30
N ARG A 224 9.33 11.30 -1.58
CA ARG A 224 9.42 11.83 -2.96
C ARG A 224 10.87 12.01 -3.37
N ALA A 225 11.18 11.84 -4.66
CA ALA A 225 12.54 11.97 -5.17
C ALA A 225 13.10 13.40 -5.10
N ASP A 226 12.23 14.41 -4.95
CA ASP A 226 12.62 15.80 -4.78
C ASP A 226 12.74 16.24 -3.31
N ALA A 227 12.60 15.31 -2.36
CA ALA A 227 12.90 15.56 -0.95
C ALA A 227 14.30 16.17 -0.82
N PRO A 228 14.50 17.17 0.07
CA PRO A 228 15.73 17.94 0.13
C PRO A 228 16.97 17.06 0.36
N GLU A 229 16.85 16.00 1.14
CA GLU A 229 17.94 15.05 1.42
C GLU A 229 18.36 14.26 0.17
N ILE A 230 17.38 13.84 -0.65
CA ILE A 230 17.63 13.11 -1.91
C ILE A 230 18.14 14.07 -2.96
N ARG A 231 17.60 15.29 -3.01
CA ARG A 231 18.03 16.33 -3.93
C ARG A 231 19.49 16.70 -3.72
N GLU A 232 19.92 16.86 -2.47
CA GLU A 232 21.32 17.13 -2.14
C GLU A 232 22.24 15.97 -2.55
N LEU A 233 21.80 14.72 -2.39
CA LEU A 233 22.53 13.56 -2.88
C LEU A 233 22.73 13.61 -4.40
N ILE A 234 21.63 13.87 -5.13
CA ILE A 234 21.66 13.97 -6.58
C ILE A 234 22.56 15.13 -7.01
N ARG A 235 22.50 16.28 -6.32
CA ARG A 235 23.37 17.44 -6.56
C ARG A 235 24.84 17.05 -6.43
N GLY A 236 25.26 16.46 -5.32
CA GLY A 236 26.66 16.08 -5.11
C GLY A 236 27.18 15.09 -6.15
N LEU A 237 26.38 14.07 -6.50
CA LEU A 237 26.76 13.07 -7.49
C LEU A 237 26.84 13.67 -8.91
N ALA A 238 25.84 14.46 -9.29
CA ALA A 238 25.79 15.11 -10.59
C ALA A 238 26.90 16.17 -10.74
N LEU A 239 27.21 16.92 -9.69
CA LEU A 239 28.28 17.91 -9.68
C LEU A 239 29.66 17.25 -9.85
N ALA A 240 29.93 16.15 -9.13
CA ALA A 240 31.15 15.37 -9.33
C ALA A 240 31.24 14.83 -10.77
N ALA A 241 30.17 14.23 -11.28
CA ALA A 241 30.12 13.69 -12.64
C ALA A 241 30.26 14.75 -13.74
N ALA A 242 29.74 15.96 -13.50
CA ALA A 242 29.79 17.08 -14.43
C ALA A 242 31.17 17.77 -14.46
N ALA A 243 31.97 17.63 -13.40
CA ALA A 243 33.25 18.32 -13.27
C ALA A 243 34.19 18.08 -14.47
N GLU A 244 34.33 16.82 -14.93
CA GLU A 244 35.16 16.47 -16.09
C GLU A 244 34.52 16.80 -17.45
N ARG A 245 33.19 17.00 -17.49
CA ARG A 245 32.42 17.26 -18.72
C ARG A 245 32.25 18.76 -19.01
N SER A 246 32.55 19.61 -18.02
CA SER A 246 32.42 21.06 -18.12
C SER A 246 33.65 21.72 -18.76
N ASN A 247 33.49 22.97 -19.23
CA ASN A 247 34.58 23.80 -19.72
C ASN A 247 35.58 24.16 -18.59
N LEU A 248 35.15 24.11 -17.33
CA LEU A 248 35.98 24.35 -16.16
C LEU A 248 37.02 23.24 -15.93
N ALA A 249 36.86 22.07 -16.57
CA ALA A 249 37.86 20.99 -16.52
C ALA A 249 39.22 21.40 -17.10
N ALA A 250 39.27 22.45 -17.94
CA ALA A 250 40.51 22.98 -18.48
C ALA A 250 41.32 23.82 -17.46
N ASP A 251 40.70 24.26 -16.36
CA ASP A 251 41.36 24.98 -15.27
C ASP A 251 41.47 24.08 -14.02
N PRO A 252 42.68 23.62 -13.66
CA PRO A 252 42.90 22.80 -12.47
C PRO A 252 42.47 23.44 -11.15
N ALA A 253 42.39 24.78 -11.07
CA ALA A 253 41.90 25.47 -9.89
C ALA A 253 40.37 25.38 -9.80
N ALA A 254 39.66 25.76 -10.88
CA ALA A 254 38.21 25.63 -10.96
C ALA A 254 37.73 24.18 -10.79
N GLN A 255 38.37 23.23 -11.48
CA GLN A 255 38.05 21.81 -11.35
C GLN A 255 38.19 21.32 -9.90
N ARG A 256 39.24 21.76 -9.19
CA ARG A 256 39.43 21.44 -7.77
C ARG A 256 38.27 21.95 -6.92
N THR A 257 37.86 23.21 -7.13
CA THR A 257 36.76 23.82 -6.39
C THR A 257 35.43 23.08 -6.61
N VAL A 258 35.12 22.70 -7.86
CA VAL A 258 33.90 21.94 -8.18
C VAL A 258 33.90 20.57 -7.49
N LEU A 259 35.01 19.84 -7.56
CA LEU A 259 35.14 18.52 -6.93
C LEU A 259 35.13 18.60 -5.39
N GLU A 260 35.68 19.67 -4.82
CA GLU A 260 35.62 19.93 -3.37
C GLU A 260 34.18 20.16 -2.92
N GLU A 261 33.42 20.98 -3.65
CA GLU A 261 32.02 21.25 -3.37
C GLU A 261 31.16 19.98 -3.51
N ALA A 262 31.39 19.19 -4.57
CA ALA A 262 30.73 17.89 -4.74
C ALA A 262 31.03 16.94 -3.58
N GLY A 263 32.29 16.86 -3.14
CA GLY A 263 32.68 16.02 -2.01
C GLY A 263 32.00 16.42 -0.70
N ARG A 264 31.88 17.73 -0.42
CA ARG A 264 31.16 18.25 0.76
C ARG A 264 29.65 17.96 0.70
N SER A 265 29.04 18.19 -0.47
CA SER A 265 27.63 17.91 -0.73
C SER A 265 27.30 16.43 -0.50
N LEU A 266 28.14 15.51 -1.01
CA LEU A 266 27.95 14.06 -0.83
C LEU A 266 28.01 13.62 0.64
N ILE A 267 28.90 14.22 1.44
CA ILE A 267 28.99 13.91 2.88
C ILE A 267 27.72 14.40 3.59
N ALA A 268 27.29 15.63 3.33
CA ALA A 268 26.07 16.18 3.93
C ALA A 268 24.82 15.40 3.52
N ALA A 269 24.74 14.98 2.25
CA ALA A 269 23.67 14.15 1.74
C ALA A 269 23.62 12.76 2.38
N GLY A 270 24.77 12.16 2.69
CA GLY A 270 24.85 10.87 3.38
C GLY A 270 24.15 10.87 4.74
N ASP A 271 24.31 11.95 5.51
CA ASP A 271 23.63 12.15 6.79
C ASP A 271 22.11 12.33 6.57
N GLY A 272 21.72 13.13 5.58
CA GLY A 272 20.31 13.35 5.21
C GLY A 272 19.59 12.07 4.81
N VAL A 273 20.20 11.25 3.94
CA VAL A 273 19.62 9.95 3.52
C VAL A 273 19.52 9.01 4.71
N THR A 274 20.49 9.01 5.62
CA THR A 274 20.44 8.21 6.85
C THR A 274 19.27 8.63 7.74
N LEU A 275 19.06 9.94 7.91
CA LEU A 275 17.91 10.46 8.65
C LEU A 275 16.58 10.06 7.99
N LEU A 276 16.49 10.17 6.67
CA LEU A 276 15.30 9.80 5.91
C LEU A 276 14.97 8.29 6.05
N ARG A 277 15.99 7.43 5.97
CA ARG A 277 15.86 5.99 6.25
C ARG A 277 15.42 5.70 7.69
N SER A 278 15.91 6.48 8.65
CA SER A 278 15.49 6.35 10.06
C SER A 278 14.02 6.73 10.25
N GLN A 279 13.57 7.81 9.63
CA GLN A 279 12.16 8.24 9.65
C GLN A 279 11.26 7.19 9.01
N LEU A 280 11.67 6.64 7.85
CA LEU A 280 10.95 5.56 7.18
C LEU A 280 10.88 4.29 8.05
N GLY A 281 11.96 3.92 8.74
CA GLY A 281 11.94 2.81 9.71
C GLY A 281 10.95 3.01 10.86
N GLY A 282 10.76 4.26 11.30
CA GLY A 282 9.70 4.61 12.25
C GLY A 282 8.29 4.38 11.67
N ALA A 283 8.07 4.75 10.41
CA ALA A 283 6.82 4.49 9.69
C ALA A 283 6.58 2.98 9.50
N GLU A 284 7.61 2.20 9.14
CA GLU A 284 7.53 0.73 9.03
C GLU A 284 7.11 0.09 10.36
N THR A 285 7.72 0.52 11.47
CA THR A 285 7.35 0.06 12.82
C THR A 285 5.88 0.38 13.14
N ALA A 286 5.42 1.59 12.81
CA ALA A 286 4.03 1.98 13.00
C ALA A 286 3.06 1.13 12.16
N LEU A 287 3.44 0.80 10.92
CA LEU A 287 2.66 -0.06 10.03
C LEU A 287 2.56 -1.50 10.56
N GLU A 288 3.66 -2.06 11.04
CA GLU A 288 3.68 -3.40 11.63
C GLU A 288 2.83 -3.47 12.91
N ALA A 289 2.94 -2.46 13.77
CA ALA A 289 2.10 -2.35 14.96
C ALA A 289 0.62 -2.22 14.60
N ALA A 290 0.29 -1.42 13.58
CA ALA A 290 -1.08 -1.27 13.10
C ALA A 290 -1.64 -2.57 12.51
N GLN A 291 -0.82 -3.33 11.78
CA GLN A 291 -1.21 -4.64 11.23
C GLN A 291 -1.50 -5.64 12.34
N THR A 292 -0.60 -5.74 13.34
CA THR A 292 -0.77 -6.63 14.49
C THR A 292 -2.01 -6.28 15.29
N ARG A 293 -2.23 -4.99 15.55
CA ARG A 293 -3.43 -4.50 16.25
C ARG A 293 -4.70 -4.82 15.48
N THR A 294 -4.74 -4.55 14.18
CA THR A 294 -5.89 -4.82 13.32
C THR A 294 -6.22 -6.31 13.29
N ALA A 295 -5.22 -7.18 13.24
CA ALA A 295 -5.40 -8.63 13.29
C ALA A 295 -5.96 -9.10 14.65
N ALA A 296 -5.43 -8.57 15.75
CA ALA A 296 -5.93 -8.88 17.10
C ALA A 296 -7.38 -8.41 17.29
N GLU A 297 -7.70 -7.18 16.88
CA GLU A 297 -9.05 -6.62 16.96
C GLU A 297 -10.04 -7.43 16.12
N ARG A 298 -9.65 -7.81 14.90
CA ARG A 298 -10.47 -8.67 14.03
C ARG A 298 -10.72 -10.04 14.68
N ALA A 299 -9.71 -10.64 15.31
CA ALA A 299 -9.85 -11.93 16.00
C ALA A 299 -10.82 -11.82 17.18
N THR A 300 -10.67 -10.80 18.03
CA THR A 300 -11.57 -10.55 19.17
C THR A 300 -13.01 -10.32 18.72
N LEU A 301 -13.23 -9.48 17.69
CA LEU A 301 -14.56 -9.22 17.16
C LEU A 301 -15.17 -10.44 16.49
N SER A 302 -14.37 -11.26 15.80
CA SER A 302 -14.83 -12.54 15.24
C SER A 302 -15.28 -13.52 16.32
N ILE A 303 -14.55 -13.62 17.44
CA ILE A 303 -14.95 -14.44 18.59
C ILE A 303 -16.26 -13.93 19.17
N ALA A 304 -16.35 -12.63 19.48
CA ALA A 304 -17.57 -12.03 20.03
C ALA A 304 -18.77 -12.20 19.08
N ARG A 305 -18.55 -12.11 17.76
CA ARG A 305 -19.57 -12.39 16.75
C ARG A 305 -20.03 -13.86 16.80
N ASN A 306 -19.08 -14.80 16.85
CA ASN A 306 -19.39 -16.23 16.92
C ASN A 306 -20.09 -16.60 18.23
N ASP A 307 -19.78 -15.95 19.35
CA ASP A 307 -20.51 -16.16 20.62
C ASP A 307 -21.99 -15.72 20.51
N MET A 308 -22.28 -14.73 19.65
CA MET A 308 -23.63 -14.21 19.47
C MET A 308 -24.47 -15.00 18.48
N ILE A 309 -23.87 -15.52 17.40
CA ILE A 309 -24.61 -16.14 16.29
C ILE A 309 -24.07 -17.49 15.84
N GLY A 310 -23.06 -18.04 16.52
CA GLY A 310 -22.50 -19.35 16.19
C GLY A 310 -23.52 -20.47 16.41
N LYS A 311 -23.47 -21.47 15.54
CA LYS A 311 -24.20 -22.73 15.68
C LYS A 311 -23.19 -23.87 15.86
N ASP A 312 -23.41 -24.71 16.86
CA ASP A 312 -22.67 -25.95 17.01
C ASP A 312 -23.00 -26.90 15.84
N LEU A 313 -21.96 -27.32 15.11
CA LEU A 313 -22.12 -28.13 13.89
C LEU A 313 -22.61 -29.55 14.19
N TYR A 314 -22.30 -30.08 15.37
CA TYR A 314 -22.78 -31.39 15.79
C TYR A 314 -24.28 -31.34 16.10
N ASP A 315 -24.72 -30.29 16.79
CA ASP A 315 -26.15 -30.07 17.04
C ASP A 315 -26.91 -29.85 15.73
N ALA A 316 -26.36 -29.07 14.79
CA ALA A 316 -26.95 -28.86 13.47
C ALA A 316 -27.07 -30.17 12.66
N ALA A 317 -26.04 -31.01 12.65
CA ALA A 317 -26.05 -32.31 11.97
C ALA A 317 -27.08 -33.27 12.59
N SER A 318 -27.20 -33.25 13.91
CA SER A 318 -28.20 -34.03 14.65
C SER A 318 -29.63 -33.57 14.33
N GLU A 319 -29.83 -32.25 14.24
CA GLU A 319 -31.10 -31.63 13.87
C GLU A 319 -31.53 -32.00 12.44
N ILE A 320 -30.61 -31.94 11.47
CA ILE A 320 -30.84 -32.37 10.09
C ILE A 320 -31.30 -33.82 10.05
N SER A 321 -30.59 -34.74 10.71
CA SER A 321 -30.92 -36.16 10.74
C SER A 321 -32.33 -36.41 11.32
N SER A 322 -32.69 -35.66 12.38
CA SER A 322 -34.02 -35.72 12.98
C SER A 322 -35.11 -35.23 12.01
N LEU A 323 -34.86 -34.13 11.31
CA LEU A 323 -35.80 -33.53 10.36
C LEU A 323 -36.00 -34.39 9.12
N GLU A 324 -34.95 -35.04 8.62
CA GLU A 324 -35.03 -36.00 7.51
C GLU A 324 -35.89 -37.22 7.89
N GLY A 325 -35.68 -37.78 9.08
CA GLY A 325 -36.51 -38.87 9.59
C GLY A 325 -37.99 -38.47 9.75
N ARG A 326 -38.25 -37.26 10.25
CA ARG A 326 -39.63 -36.72 10.34
C ARG A 326 -40.28 -36.54 8.97
N LEU A 327 -39.55 -36.03 7.98
CA LEU A 327 -40.06 -35.89 6.61
C LEU A 327 -40.37 -37.24 5.98
N GLN A 328 -39.50 -38.24 6.14
CA GLN A 328 -39.74 -39.61 5.67
C GLN A 328 -41.02 -40.19 6.29
N ALA A 329 -41.24 -40.00 7.59
CA ALA A 329 -42.46 -40.44 8.27
C ALA A 329 -43.71 -39.73 7.74
N ILE A 330 -43.65 -38.40 7.53
CA ILE A 330 -44.75 -37.62 6.94
C ILE A 330 -45.08 -38.13 5.53
N PHE A 331 -44.07 -38.39 4.69
CA PHE A 331 -44.28 -38.96 3.36
C PHE A 331 -44.90 -40.36 3.39
N ALA A 332 -44.45 -41.22 4.30
CA ALA A 332 -45.03 -42.56 4.46
C ALA A 332 -46.51 -42.51 4.90
N ILE A 333 -46.87 -41.61 5.81
CA ILE A 333 -48.26 -41.39 6.23
C ILE A 333 -49.10 -40.83 5.08
N THR A 334 -48.55 -39.88 4.32
CA THR A 334 -49.23 -39.24 3.19
C THR A 334 -49.50 -40.23 2.04
N ALA A 335 -48.53 -41.11 1.77
CA ALA A 335 -48.68 -42.19 0.79
C ALA A 335 -49.80 -43.16 1.20
N ARG A 336 -49.78 -43.63 2.46
CA ARG A 336 -50.81 -44.54 3.00
C ARG A 336 -52.21 -43.91 3.02
N ALA A 337 -52.31 -42.62 3.34
CA ALA A 337 -53.59 -41.89 3.32
C ALA A 337 -54.14 -41.74 1.88
N SER A 338 -53.26 -41.45 0.91
CA SER A 338 -53.63 -41.36 -0.51
C SER A 338 -54.13 -42.69 -1.06
N GLU A 339 -53.45 -43.80 -0.74
CA GLU A 339 -53.85 -45.16 -1.12
C GLU A 339 -55.22 -45.55 -0.56
N LEU A 340 -55.50 -45.25 0.73
CA LEU A 340 -56.79 -45.53 1.36
C LEU A 340 -57.93 -44.71 0.74
N SER A 341 -57.68 -43.45 0.35
CA SER A 341 -58.69 -42.62 -0.34
C SER A 341 -59.03 -43.17 -1.74
N PHE A 342 -58.01 -43.65 -2.47
CA PHE A 342 -58.16 -44.22 -3.80
C PHE A 342 -58.91 -45.57 -3.76
N VAL A 343 -58.58 -46.43 -2.80
CA VAL A 343 -59.28 -47.71 -2.58
C VAL A 343 -60.73 -47.50 -2.14
N ASN A 344 -61.04 -46.46 -1.36
CA ASN A 344 -62.42 -46.11 -1.01
C ASN A 344 -63.20 -45.45 -2.16
N PHE A 345 -62.54 -44.78 -3.10
CA PHE A 345 -63.17 -44.19 -4.29
C PHE A 345 -63.53 -45.23 -5.36
N LEU A 346 -62.81 -46.35 -5.40
CA LEU A 346 -63.06 -47.47 -6.31
C LEU A 346 -64.13 -48.47 -5.79
N ARG A 347 -64.70 -48.24 -4.62
CA ARG A 347 -65.81 -49.02 -4.03
C ARG A 347 -67.12 -48.26 -4.11
#